data_AF-A0A7V6ZVP0-F1
#
_entry.id   AF-A0A7V6ZVP0-F1
#
_cell.length_a   1.000
_cell.length_b   1.000
_cell.length_c   1.000
_cell.angle_alpha   90.00
_cell.angle_beta   90.00
_cell.angle_gamma   90.00
#
_symmetry.space_group_name_H-M   'P 1'
#
loop_
_entity.id
_entity.type
_entity.pdbx_description
1 polymer ?
#
loop_
_entity_poly.entity_id
_entity_poly.type
_entity_poly.pdbx_seq_one_letter_code
_entity_poly.pdbx_strand_id
1 'polypeptide(L)' 'MDKELISPYAVNSVAALVKEGLIVGSGDQLNPLGNTTRAEAAAFLHKIYDKYAK' A
#
# COMPACT_ATOMS: atom_id res chain seq x y z
N MET A 1 8.37 -10.95 -10.27
CA MET A 1 7.29 -10.69 -9.27
C MET A 1 6.71 -9.32 -9.57
N ASP A 2 5.48 -9.04 -9.17
CA ASP A 2 4.64 -7.92 -9.65
C ASP A 2 5.17 -6.49 -9.44
N LYS A 3 6.32 -6.33 -8.78
CA LYS A 3 7.08 -5.07 -8.72
C LYS A 3 7.28 -4.41 -10.10
N GLU A 4 7.38 -5.20 -11.17
CA GLU A 4 7.55 -4.73 -12.55
C GLU A 4 6.29 -4.07 -13.12
N LEU A 5 5.12 -4.32 -12.49
CA LEU A 5 3.85 -3.70 -12.84
C LEU A 5 3.67 -2.32 -12.19
N ILE A 6 4.57 -1.93 -11.28
CA ILE A 6 4.55 -0.62 -10.63
C ILE A 6 5.08 0.40 -11.64
N SER A 7 4.27 1.41 -11.95
CA SER A 7 4.68 2.52 -12.81
C SER A 7 5.85 3.30 -12.20
N PRO A 8 6.75 3.89 -13.01
CA PRO A 8 7.91 4.63 -12.50
C PRO A 8 7.57 5.71 -11.47
N TYR A 9 6.43 6.39 -11.63
CA TYR A 9 6.00 7.44 -10.70
C TYR A 9 5.61 6.90 -9.31
N ALA A 10 5.19 5.64 -9.23
CA ALA A 10 4.64 5.05 -8.01
C ALA A 10 5.69 4.30 -7.18
N VAL A 11 6.85 3.96 -7.75
CA VAL A 11 7.89 3.12 -7.11
C VAL A 11 8.25 3.62 -5.72
N ASN A 12 8.61 4.90 -5.60
CA ASN A 12 9.04 5.46 -4.32
C ASN A 12 7.90 5.52 -3.29
N SER A 13 6.69 5.87 -3.74
CA SER A 13 5.51 5.93 -2.88
C SER A 13 5.14 4.55 -2.35
N VAL A 14 5.08 3.54 -3.22
CA VAL A 14 4.76 2.16 -2.82
C VAL A 14 5.83 1.62 -1.86
N ALA A 15 7.11 1.82 -2.17
CA ALA A 15 8.20 1.38 -1.29
C ALA A 15 8.13 2.01 0.11
N ALA A 16 7.81 3.31 0.20
CA ALA A 16 7.63 3.99 1.48
C ALA A 16 6.44 3.40 2.26
N LEU A 17 5.29 3.19 1.61
CA LEU A 17 4.11 2.63 2.27
C LEU A 17 4.33 1.20 2.79
N VAL A 18 5.08 0.36 2.04
CA VAL A 18 5.47 -0.99 2.49
C VAL A 18 6.43 -0.90 3.68
N LYS A 19 7.46 -0.06 3.59
CA LYS A 19 8.45 0.14 4.66
C LYS A 19 7.80 0.59 5.97
N GLU A 20 6.80 1.45 5.87
CA GLU A 20 6.05 1.96 7.02
C GLU A 20 4.99 0.99 7.56
N GLY A 21 4.79 -0.16 6.89
CA GLY A 21 3.79 -1.17 7.26
C GLY A 21 2.34 -0.72 7.01
N LEU A 22 2.13 0.33 6.22
CA LEU A 22 0.81 0.88 5.94
C LEU A 22 0.06 0.02 4.91
N ILE A 23 0.78 -0.53 3.93
CA ILE A 23 0.26 -1.53 2.99
C ILE A 23 1.02 -2.84 3.16
N VAL A 24 0.31 -3.96 3.01
CA VAL A 24 0.88 -5.31 3.09
C VAL A 24 0.40 -6.12 1.89
N GLY A 25 1.31 -6.91 1.33
CA GLY A 25 1.01 -7.82 0.23
C GLY A 25 0.50 -9.18 0.73
N SER A 26 0.21 -10.06 -0.23
CA SER A 26 -0.13 -11.46 0.00
C SER A 26 1.01 -12.34 -0.50
N GLY A 27 1.79 -12.92 0.43
CA GLY A 27 3.05 -13.59 0.09
C GLY A 27 4.04 -12.60 -0.54
N ASP A 28 4.55 -12.92 -1.72
CA ASP A 28 5.53 -12.08 -2.43
C ASP A 28 4.91 -11.12 -3.47
N GLN A 29 3.60 -10.83 -3.35
CA GLN A 29 2.85 -9.99 -4.31
C GLN A 29 2.13 -8.84 -3.61
N LEU A 30 2.19 -7.65 -4.21
CA LEU A 30 1.49 -6.42 -3.78
C LEU A 30 0.19 -6.15 -4.57
N ASN A 31 0.00 -6.78 -5.72
CA ASN A 31 -1.10 -6.53 -6.65
C ASN A 31 -1.29 -5.03 -7.00
N PRO A 32 -0.28 -4.35 -7.58
CA PRO A 32 -0.28 -2.89 -7.75
C PRO A 32 -1.32 -2.37 -8.75
N LEU A 33 -1.87 -3.23 -9.62
CA LEU A 33 -2.93 -2.89 -10.57
C LEU A 33 -4.33 -3.31 -10.08
N GLY A 34 -4.40 -3.93 -8.90
CA GLY A 34 -5.66 -4.33 -8.28
C GLY A 34 -6.46 -3.13 -7.78
N ASN A 35 -7.77 -3.18 -7.94
CA ASN A 35 -8.65 -2.17 -7.37
C ASN A 35 -8.71 -2.30 -5.85
N THR A 36 -8.57 -1.18 -5.15
CA THR A 36 -8.81 -1.11 -3.71
C THR A 36 -10.30 -1.06 -3.41
N THR A 37 -10.77 -1.92 -2.52
CA THR A 37 -12.14 -1.88 -2.01
C THR A 37 -12.34 -0.75 -1.00
N ARG A 38 -13.59 -0.35 -0.78
CA ARG A 38 -13.92 0.68 0.24
C ARG A 38 -13.45 0.28 1.65
N ALA A 39 -13.53 -1.01 1.99
CA ALA A 39 -13.10 -1.52 3.29
C ALA A 39 -11.58 -1.41 3.46
N GLU A 40 -10.81 -1.79 2.45
CA GLU A 40 -9.35 -1.66 2.46
C GLU A 40 -8.90 -0.21 2.55
N ALA A 41 -9.52 0.69 1.77
CA ALA A 41 -9.22 2.11 1.82
C ALA A 41 -9.51 2.71 3.21
N ALA A 42 -10.64 2.35 3.83
CA ALA A 42 -10.98 2.82 5.17
C ALA A 42 -10.00 2.31 6.23
N ALA A 43 -9.62 1.03 6.17
CA ALA A 43 -8.63 0.44 7.08
C ALA A 43 -7.25 1.10 6.91
N PHE A 44 -6.84 1.40 5.67
CA PHE A 44 -5.60 2.11 5.38
C PHE A 44 -5.58 3.52 5.99
N LEU A 45 -6.65 4.30 5.79
CA LEU A 45 -6.78 5.64 6.38
C LEU A 45 -6.78 5.61 7.91
N HIS A 46 -7.45 4.63 8.51
CA HIS A 46 -7.45 4.45 9.97
C HIS A 46 -6.04 4.19 10.51
N LYS A 47 -5.25 3.34 9.85
CA LYS A 47 -3.85 3.09 10.23
C LYS A 47 -3.01 4.38 10.19
N ILE A 48 -3.20 5.22 9.18
CA ILE A 48 -2.50 6.51 9.10
C ILE A 48 -2.91 7.41 10.27
N TYR A 49 -4.21 7.50 10.54
CA TYR A 49 -4.73 8.30 11.65
C TYR A 49 -4.15 7.86 12.99
N ASP A 50 -4.19 6.55 13.29
CA ASP A 50 -3.66 6.00 14.53
C ASP A 50 -2.15 6.20 14.71
N LYS A 51 -1.39 6.15 13.60
CA LYS A 51 0.07 6.20 13.64
C LYS A 51 0.62 7.63 13.73
N TYR A 52 -0.07 8.62 13.17
CA TYR A 52 0.47 9.98 13.00
C TYR A 52 -0.41 11.11 13.53
N ALA A 53 -1.73 10.89 13.67
CA ALA A 53 -2.68 11.96 14.01
C ALA A 53 -3.29 11.83 15.41
N LYS A 54 -3.12 10.67 16.06
CA LYS A 54 -3.37 10.48 17.49
C LYS A 54 -2.16 10.95 18.30
#